data_AF-W6QDF4-F1
#
_entry.id   AF-W6QDF4-F1
#
_cell.length_a   1.000
_cell.length_b   1.000
_cell.length_c   1.000
_cell.angle_alpha   90.00
_cell.angle_beta   90.00
_cell.angle_gamma   90.00
#
_symmetry.space_group_name_H-M   'P 1'
#
loop_
_entity.id
_entity.type
_entity.pdbx_description
1 polymer ?
#
loop_
_entity_poly.entity_id
_entity_poly.type
_entity_poly.pdbx_seq_one_letter_code
_entity_poly.pdbx_strand_id
1 'polypeptide(L)'
;MDYIDHESKIHDSLNTPRCPKGQRGILDPDIDEDKLEMLYGQLAGVLLQLSIPSFPRVGSLSQTDDFTWEVVLRPLSMNMNELVRLGGLPRSKLPGLHTTFDTSSSYIEALAELNINHLVH
;
A
#
# COMPACT_ATOMS: atom_id res chain seq x y z
N MET A 1 -7.85 10.16 5.75
CA MET A 1 -7.95 9.82 4.31
C MET A 1 -9.41 9.94 3.98
N ASP A 2 -9.77 11.10 3.48
CA ASP A 2 -11.13 11.33 3.02
C ASP A 2 -11.34 10.49 1.76
N TYR A 3 -12.55 9.96 1.60
CA TYR A 3 -12.89 9.21 0.41
C TYR A 3 -12.87 10.15 -0.79
N ILE A 4 -12.06 9.82 -1.81
CA ILE A 4 -12.08 10.54 -3.07
C ILE A 4 -13.13 9.87 -3.95
N ASP A 5 -14.17 10.62 -4.29
CA ASP A 5 -15.19 10.19 -5.25
C ASP A 5 -14.51 9.84 -6.58
N HIS A 6 -14.85 8.67 -7.09
CA HIS A 6 -14.35 8.15 -8.36
C HIS A 6 -15.47 7.40 -9.08
N GLU A 7 -15.53 7.54 -10.40
CA GLU A 7 -16.54 6.92 -11.26
C GLU A 7 -16.42 5.39 -11.28
N SER A 8 -15.19 4.87 -11.32
CA SER A 8 -14.92 3.43 -11.41
C SER A 8 -13.52 3.10 -10.93
N LYS A 9 -13.27 1.82 -10.68
CA LYS A 9 -11.97 1.28 -10.28
C LYS A 9 -11.33 0.55 -11.47
N ILE A 10 -10.01 0.68 -11.61
CA ILE A 10 -9.25 -0.12 -12.58
C ILE A 10 -9.50 -1.62 -12.37
N HIS A 11 -9.60 -2.06 -11.11
CA HIS A 11 -9.97 -3.43 -10.74
C HIS A 11 -11.24 -3.91 -11.47
N ASP A 12 -12.31 -3.11 -11.45
CA ASP A 12 -13.58 -3.48 -12.05
C ASP A 12 -13.52 -3.49 -13.58
N SER A 13 -12.62 -2.67 -14.16
CA SER A 13 -12.41 -2.58 -15.60
C SER A 13 -11.55 -3.72 -16.17
N LEU A 14 -10.67 -4.28 -15.35
CA LEU A 14 -9.80 -5.42 -15.68
C LEU A 14 -10.49 -6.76 -15.48
N ASN A 15 -11.48 -6.85 -14.59
CA ASN A 15 -12.08 -8.13 -14.24
C ASN A 15 -13.04 -8.67 -15.30
N THR A 16 -13.17 -10.00 -15.32
CA THR A 16 -14.19 -10.69 -16.10
C THR A 16 -15.58 -10.08 -15.84
N PRO A 17 -16.34 -9.73 -16.89
CA PRO A 17 -17.67 -9.16 -16.74
C PRO A 17 -18.55 -10.02 -15.83
N ARG A 18 -19.34 -9.36 -14.98
CA ARG A 18 -20.25 -10.01 -14.01
C ARG A 18 -19.56 -10.78 -12.88
N CYS A 19 -18.24 -10.62 -12.68
CA CYS A 19 -17.58 -11.13 -11.47
C CYS A 19 -18.26 -10.54 -10.21
N PRO A 20 -18.74 -11.37 -9.27
CA PRO A 20 -19.37 -10.87 -8.05
C PRO A 20 -18.38 -10.04 -7.21
N LYS A 21 -18.82 -8.91 -6.67
CA LYS A 21 -17.98 -8.00 -5.86
C LYS A 21 -17.31 -8.64 -4.62
N GLY A 22 -17.81 -9.79 -4.16
CA GLY A 22 -17.25 -10.55 -3.04
C GLY A 22 -16.30 -11.69 -3.43
N GLN A 23 -16.11 -11.94 -4.73
CA GLN A 23 -15.16 -12.94 -5.22
C GLN A 23 -13.89 -12.26 -5.71
N ARG A 24 -12.79 -13.03 -5.70
CA ARG A 24 -11.52 -12.55 -6.24
C ARG A 24 -11.69 -12.34 -7.74
N GLY A 25 -11.42 -11.11 -8.19
CA GLY A 25 -11.39 -10.77 -9.59
C GLY A 25 -10.34 -11.59 -10.36
N ILE A 26 -10.69 -11.99 -11.58
CA ILE A 26 -9.79 -12.60 -12.55
C ILE A 26 -9.77 -11.65 -13.76
N LEU A 27 -8.58 -11.40 -14.31
CA LEU A 27 -8.42 -10.63 -15.54
C LEU A 27 -9.33 -11.22 -16.63
N ASP A 28 -10.14 -10.38 -17.26
CA ASP A 28 -10.99 -10.78 -18.37
C ASP A 28 -10.11 -11.31 -19.53
N PRO A 29 -10.20 -12.59 -19.89
CA PRO A 29 -9.39 -13.15 -20.97
C PRO A 29 -9.74 -12.56 -22.34
N ASP A 30 -10.95 -12.01 -22.47
CA ASP A 30 -11.44 -11.38 -23.70
C ASP A 30 -11.29 -9.85 -23.68
N ILE A 31 -10.51 -9.31 -22.74
CA ILE A 31 -10.26 -7.87 -22.68
C ILE A 31 -9.53 -7.43 -23.96
N ASP A 32 -10.03 -6.35 -24.54
CA ASP A 32 -9.37 -5.68 -25.65
C ASP A 32 -7.94 -5.26 -25.28
N GLU A 33 -6.97 -5.61 -26.13
CA GLU A 33 -5.55 -5.38 -25.85
C GLU A 33 -5.23 -3.88 -25.75
N ASP A 34 -5.83 -3.04 -26.60
CA ASP A 34 -5.63 -1.58 -26.56
C ASP A 34 -6.15 -1.00 -25.23
N LYS A 35 -7.31 -1.49 -24.76
CA LYS A 35 -7.84 -1.12 -23.43
C LYS A 35 -6.91 -1.57 -22.31
N LEU A 36 -6.35 -2.78 -22.40
CA LEU A 36 -5.42 -3.31 -21.40
C LEU A 36 -4.15 -2.47 -21.34
N GLU A 37 -3.56 -2.17 -22.50
CA GLU A 37 -2.38 -1.30 -22.64
C GLU A 37 -2.65 0.08 -22.06
N MET A 38 -3.79 0.69 -22.39
CA MET A 38 -4.18 2.00 -21.87
C MET A 38 -4.25 2.00 -20.32
N LEU A 39 -4.93 1.02 -19.72
CA LEU A 39 -5.10 0.95 -18.26
C LEU A 39 -3.76 0.74 -17.54
N TYR A 40 -2.92 -0.18 -18.04
CA TYR A 40 -1.60 -0.41 -17.47
C TYR A 40 -0.65 0.76 -17.72
N GLY A 41 -0.76 1.44 -18.86
CA GLY A 41 -0.01 2.67 -19.17
C GLY A 41 -0.34 3.80 -18.19
N GLN A 42 -1.63 4.00 -17.86
CA GLN A 42 -2.04 4.96 -16.84
C GLN A 42 -1.49 4.60 -15.45
N LEU A 43 -1.58 3.32 -15.06
CA LEU A 43 -1.03 2.84 -13.80
C LEU A 43 0.50 3.05 -13.74
N ALA A 44 1.21 2.73 -14.81
CA ALA A 44 2.66 2.94 -14.92
C ALA A 44 3.02 4.43 -14.79
N GLY A 45 2.21 5.33 -15.39
CA GLY A 45 2.37 6.77 -15.23
C GLY A 45 2.26 7.22 -13.77
N VAL A 46 1.27 6.71 -13.03
CA VAL A 46 1.11 6.99 -11.60
C VAL A 46 2.27 6.42 -10.79
N LEU A 47 2.67 5.17 -11.03
CA LEU A 47 3.80 4.54 -10.35
C LEU A 47 5.11 5.31 -10.59
N LEU A 48 5.33 5.79 -11.81
CA LEU A 48 6.47 6.63 -12.14
C LEU A 48 6.44 7.93 -11.35
N GLN A 49 5.29 8.63 -11.31
CA GLN A 49 5.14 9.84 -10.49
C GLN A 49 5.40 9.57 -9.01
N LEU A 50 4.96 8.43 -8.47
CA LEU A 50 5.20 8.04 -7.08
C LEU A 50 6.66 7.66 -6.80
N SER A 51 7.43 7.26 -7.81
CA SER A 51 8.86 6.93 -7.65
C SER A 51 9.80 8.14 -7.63
N ILE A 52 9.32 9.30 -8.11
CA ILE A 52 10.14 10.51 -8.23
C ILE A 52 10.44 11.15 -6.85
N PRO A 53 9.44 11.32 -5.94
CA PRO A 53 9.71 11.88 -4.63
C PRO A 53 10.72 11.06 -3.85
N SER A 54 11.74 11.74 -3.33
CA SER A 54 12.71 11.17 -2.41
C SER A 54 12.49 11.77 -1.03
N PHE A 55 12.41 10.90 -0.03
CA PHE A 55 12.28 11.31 1.37
C PHE A 55 13.49 10.83 2.16
N PRO A 56 13.95 11.58 3.17
CA PRO A 56 15.14 11.24 3.95
C PRO A 56 14.93 10.02 4.86
N ARG A 57 13.68 9.57 5.05
CA ARG A 57 13.31 8.49 5.96
C ARG A 57 12.27 7.58 5.34
N VAL A 58 12.23 6.33 5.79
CA VAL A 58 11.17 5.37 5.52
C VAL A 58 10.09 5.51 6.59
N GLY A 59 8.86 5.75 6.14
CA GLY A 59 7.70 5.98 7.00
C GLY A 59 6.47 6.37 6.18
N SER A 60 5.46 6.89 6.86
CA SER A 60 4.26 7.44 6.22
C SER A 60 4.25 8.96 6.35
N LEU A 61 3.73 9.61 5.32
CA LEU A 61 3.58 11.05 5.28
C LEU A 61 2.46 11.51 6.20
N SER A 62 2.70 12.61 6.90
CA SER A 62 1.69 13.43 7.54
C SER A 62 1.83 14.85 7.03
N GLN A 63 0.69 15.49 6.80
CA GLN A 63 0.64 16.92 6.57
C GLN A 63 0.97 17.63 7.89
N THR A 64 1.98 18.51 7.88
CA THR A 64 2.39 19.27 9.07
C THR A 64 1.90 20.71 9.03
N ASP A 65 1.68 21.25 7.82
CA ASP A 65 1.00 22.53 7.55
C ASP A 65 0.27 22.47 6.19
N ASP A 66 -0.32 23.57 5.73
CA ASP A 66 -1.15 23.62 4.51
C ASP A 66 -0.44 23.12 3.24
N PHE A 67 0.89 23.14 3.17
CA PHE A 67 1.66 22.77 1.98
C PHE A 67 2.87 21.86 2.24
N THR A 68 3.15 21.51 3.50
CA THR A 68 4.31 20.72 3.91
C THR A 68 3.89 19.31 4.32
N TRP A 69 4.58 18.33 3.77
CA TRP A 69 4.43 16.92 4.07
C TRP A 69 5.73 16.36 4.60
N GLU A 70 5.67 15.69 5.74
CA GLU A 70 6.83 15.10 6.40
C GLU A 70 6.61 13.62 6.72
N VAL A 71 7.69 12.85 6.71
CA VAL A 71 7.68 11.45 7.14
C VAL A 71 7.81 11.40 8.66
N VAL A 72 6.68 11.35 9.36
CA VAL A 72 6.62 11.42 10.84
C VAL A 72 5.87 10.24 11.47
N LEU A 73 5.28 9.37 10.65
CA LEU A 73 4.52 8.20 11.10
C LEU A 73 5.18 6.92 10.61
N ARG A 74 4.90 5.81 11.30
CA ARG A 74 5.40 4.49 10.89
C ARG A 74 4.99 4.09 9.48
N PRO A 75 5.78 3.25 8.79
CA PRO A 75 5.39 2.67 7.51
C PRO A 75 4.03 1.96 7.61
N LEU A 76 3.15 2.21 6.63
CA LEU A 76 1.87 1.53 6.49
C LEU A 76 1.99 0.47 5.39
N SER A 77 2.50 -0.71 5.75
CA SER A 77 2.65 -1.83 4.81
C SER A 77 1.43 -2.76 4.82
N MET A 78 1.16 -3.39 3.68
CA MET A 78 0.14 -4.43 3.57
C MET A 78 0.42 -5.59 4.52
N ASN A 79 1.69 -6.03 4.61
CA ASN A 79 2.11 -7.08 5.54
C ASN A 79 1.76 -6.75 7.00
N MET A 80 2.05 -5.51 7.46
CA MET A 80 1.69 -5.08 8.82
C MET A 80 0.18 -5.19 9.07
N ASN A 81 -0.64 -4.79 8.08
CA ASN A 81 -2.09 -4.88 8.18
C ASN A 81 -2.58 -6.33 8.21
N GLU A 82 -1.98 -7.21 7.42
CA GLU A 82 -2.32 -8.64 7.37
C GLU A 82 -1.94 -9.38 8.65
N LEU A 83 -0.78 -9.07 9.24
CA LEU A 83 -0.37 -9.62 10.53
C LEU A 83 -1.38 -9.31 11.64
N VAL A 84 -1.96 -8.11 11.64
CA VAL A 84 -3.01 -7.74 12.59
C VAL A 84 -4.35 -8.41 12.23
N ARG A 85 -4.79 -8.28 10.97
CA ARG A 85 -6.15 -8.67 10.55
C ARG A 85 -6.33 -10.18 10.49
N LEU A 86 -5.32 -10.91 10.04
CA LEU A 86 -5.36 -12.35 9.79
C LEU A 86 -4.38 -13.11 10.68
N GLY A 87 -3.23 -12.51 10.99
CA GLY A 87 -2.18 -13.15 11.80
C GLY A 87 -2.42 -13.10 13.31
N GLY A 88 -3.42 -12.35 13.80
CA GLY A 88 -3.71 -12.23 15.23
C GLY A 88 -2.71 -11.39 16.03
N LEU A 89 -1.74 -10.73 15.37
CA LEU A 89 -0.75 -9.91 16.04
C LEU A 89 -1.41 -8.65 16.67
N PRO A 90 -1.25 -8.40 17.99
CA PRO A 90 -1.80 -7.21 18.63
C PRO A 90 -1.20 -5.94 18.03
N ARG A 91 -2.03 -4.90 17.85
CA ARG A 91 -1.58 -3.59 17.33
C ARG A 91 -0.50 -2.94 18.21
N SER A 92 -0.42 -3.32 19.48
CA SER A 92 0.61 -2.86 20.42
C SER A 92 2.00 -3.45 20.15
N LYS A 93 2.10 -4.56 19.40
CA LYS A 93 3.38 -5.17 18.97
C LYS A 93 3.91 -4.58 17.65
N LEU A 94 3.16 -3.70 17.00
CA LEU A 94 3.63 -2.96 15.83
C LEU A 94 4.66 -1.89 16.23
N PRO A 95 5.50 -1.41 15.30
CA PRO A 95 6.29 -0.21 15.52
C PRO A 95 5.41 0.93 16.07
N GLY A 96 5.98 1.74 16.96
CA GLY A 96 5.28 2.89 17.55
C GLY A 96 4.75 3.82 16.46
N LEU A 97 3.67 4.56 16.76
CA LEU A 97 3.01 5.39 15.74
C LEU A 97 3.97 6.37 15.05
N HIS A 98 4.93 6.92 15.80
CA HIS A 98 5.93 7.89 15.33
C HIS A 98 7.29 7.26 14.98
N THR A 99 7.39 5.94 14.94
CA THR A 99 8.64 5.25 14.59
C THR A 99 8.90 5.40 13.10
N THR A 100 10.00 6.07 12.73
CA THR A 100 10.48 6.19 11.34
C THR A 100 11.89 5.64 11.25
N PHE A 101 12.37 5.37 10.04
CA PHE A 101 13.67 4.72 9.82
C PHE A 101 14.55 5.58 8.92
N ASP A 102 15.76 5.90 9.36
CA ASP A 102 16.70 6.72 8.57
C ASP A 102 17.36 5.92 7.44
N THR A 103 17.33 4.58 7.50
CA THR A 103 17.95 3.71 6.49
C THR A 103 17.05 2.54 6.11
N SER A 104 17.19 2.07 4.88
CA SER A 104 16.52 0.84 4.41
C SER A 104 16.89 -0.37 5.27
N SER A 105 18.15 -0.48 5.71
CA SER A 105 18.59 -1.58 6.57
C SER A 105 17.84 -1.61 7.89
N SER A 106 17.74 -0.47 8.59
CA SER A 106 16.99 -0.38 9.85
C SER A 106 15.50 -0.70 9.70
N TYR A 107 14.90 -0.35 8.55
CA TYR A 107 13.53 -0.71 8.26
C TYR A 107 13.37 -2.22 8.01
N ILE A 108 14.28 -2.83 7.24
CA ILE A 108 14.25 -4.27 6.96
C ILE A 108 14.47 -5.09 8.23
N GLU A 109 15.37 -4.66 9.12
CA GLU A 109 15.56 -5.26 10.44
C GLU A 109 14.26 -5.21 11.26
N ALA A 110 13.58 -4.07 11.32
CA ALA A 110 12.30 -3.95 12.01
C ALA A 110 11.21 -4.85 11.41
N LEU A 111 11.22 -5.07 10.08
CA LEU A 111 10.31 -6.05 9.44
C LEU A 111 10.64 -7.48 9.87
N ALA A 112 11.92 -7.84 9.99
CA ALA A 112 12.32 -9.16 10.45
C ALA A 112 11.91 -9.38 11.91
N GLU A 113 12.16 -8.41 12.79
CA GLU A 113 11.72 -8.44 14.19
C GLU A 113 10.20 -8.55 14.31
N LEU A 114 9.45 -7.82 13.49
CA LEU A 114 7.99 -7.90 13.47
C LEU A 114 7.49 -9.31 13.13
N ASN A 115 8.11 -9.97 12.15
CA ASN A 115 7.76 -11.35 11.78
C ASN A 115 8.18 -12.35 12.88
N ILE A 116 9.34 -12.17 13.51
CA ILE A 116 9.75 -13.00 14.66
C ILE A 116 8.76 -12.83 15.83
N ASN A 117 8.36 -11.59 16.14
CA ASN A 117 7.39 -11.27 17.18
C ASN A 117 6.02 -11.88 16.92
N HIS A 118 5.66 -12.09 15.65
CA HIS A 118 4.47 -12.82 15.24
C HIS A 118 4.63 -14.33 15.40
N LEU A 119 5.77 -14.89 15.00
CA LEU A 119 6.05 -16.33 15.15
C LEU A 119 6.04 -16.80 16.61
N VAL A 120 6.51 -15.96 17.53
CA VAL A 120 6.56 -16.27 18.98
C VAL A 120 5.33 -15.77 19.74
N HIS A 121 4.34 -15.18 19.05
CA HIS A 121 3.12 -14.70 19.68
C HIS A 121 2.18 -15.86 20.04
#